data_AF-A0A7S0DKB4-F1
#
_entry.id   AF-A0A7S0DKB4-F1
#
_cell.length_a   1.000
_cell.length_b   1.000
_cell.length_c   1.000
_cell.angle_alpha   90.00
_cell.angle_beta   90.00
_cell.angle_gamma   90.00
#
_symmetry.space_group_name_H-M   'P 1'
#
loop_
_entity.id
_entity.type
_entity.pdbx_description
1 polymer ?
#
loop_
_entity_poly.entity_id
_entity_poly.type
_entity_poly.pdbx_seq_one_letter_code
_entity_poly.pdbx_strand_id
1 'polypeptide(L)'
;SGGNKTLLRVSIRLINKAIHINPDNAEYISELAYQERLNGDPRSALETYGRALKADEGYMPALHGRIRCKVELGKLKEAAEELEFMGDVSEDGEATSVLEIAIIRAILARKYHNN
;
A
#
# COMPACT_ATOMS: atom_id res chain seq x y z
N SER A 1 16.79 -7.06 19.42
CA SER A 1 16.62 -7.69 18.09
C SER A 1 17.24 -6.80 16.99
N GLY A 2 18.53 -6.98 16.71
CA GLY A 2 19.27 -6.19 15.68
C GLY A 2 19.22 -6.78 14.25
N GLY A 3 18.70 -8.00 14.08
CA GLY A 3 18.64 -8.69 12.79
C GLY A 3 17.67 -8.06 11.79
N ASN A 4 16.51 -7.60 12.25
CA ASN A 4 15.47 -7.05 11.37
C ASN A 4 15.90 -5.71 10.73
N LYS A 5 16.54 -4.82 11.51
CA LYS A 5 17.05 -3.53 11.01
C LYS A 5 18.23 -3.68 10.03
N THR A 6 19.10 -4.68 10.26
CA THR A 6 20.25 -4.91 9.36
C THR A 6 19.80 -5.46 8.01
N LEU A 7 18.85 -6.41 8.02
CA LEU A 7 18.24 -6.94 6.80
C LEU A 7 17.49 -5.84 6.03
N LEU A 8 16.66 -5.05 6.72
CA LEU A 8 15.94 -3.91 6.16
C LEU A 8 16.90 -2.94 5.44
N ARG A 9 18.03 -2.59 6.07
CA ARG A 9 19.03 -1.69 5.47
C ARG A 9 19.69 -2.27 4.21
N VAL A 10 19.97 -3.58 4.20
CA VAL A 10 20.55 -4.24 3.02
C VAL A 10 19.51 -4.28 1.90
N SER A 11 18.26 -4.63 2.20
CA SER A 11 17.16 -4.65 1.23
C SER A 11 16.94 -3.28 0.59
N ILE A 12 16.85 -2.21 1.38
CA ILE A 12 16.70 -0.83 0.86
C ILE A 12 17.84 -0.47 -0.08
N ARG A 13 19.09 -0.83 0.25
CA ARG A 13 20.24 -0.55 -0.62
C ARG A 13 20.17 -1.28 -1.95
N LEU A 14 19.70 -2.54 -1.96
CA LEU A 14 19.53 -3.32 -3.18
C LEU A 14 18.39 -2.77 -4.04
N ILE A 15 17.26 -2.44 -3.42
CA ILE A 15 16.10 -1.84 -4.09
C ILE A 15 16.49 -0.51 -4.73
N ASN A 16 17.20 0.37 -4.02
CA ASN A 16 17.63 1.66 -4.59
C ASN A 16 18.54 1.50 -5.81
N LYS A 17 19.40 0.47 -5.84
CA LYS A 17 20.19 0.15 -7.03
C LYS A 17 19.31 -0.35 -8.17
N ALA A 18 18.33 -1.20 -7.88
CA ALA A 18 17.39 -1.70 -8.88
C ALA A 18 16.56 -0.56 -9.50
N ILE A 19 16.06 0.37 -8.68
CA ILE A 19 15.36 1.57 -9.13
C ILE A 19 16.28 2.47 -9.97
N HIS A 20 17.56 2.59 -9.62
CA HIS A 20 18.50 3.37 -10.44
C HIS A 20 18.70 2.77 -11.84
N ILE A 21 18.65 1.44 -11.97
CA ILE A 21 18.78 0.74 -13.25
C ILE A 21 17.48 0.80 -14.05
N ASN A 22 16.34 0.67 -13.38
CA ASN A 22 15.02 0.75 -13.99
C ASN A 22 14.07 1.61 -13.13
N PRO A 23 14.01 2.94 -13.38
CA PRO A 23 13.33 3.89 -12.51
C PRO A 23 11.81 3.82 -12.56
N ASP A 24 11.26 3.24 -13.62
CA ASP A 24 9.82 3.11 -13.86
C ASP A 24 9.32 1.67 -13.63
N ASN A 25 10.10 0.84 -12.93
CA ASN A 25 9.65 -0.49 -12.55
C ASN A 25 8.75 -0.43 -11.31
N ALA A 26 7.45 -0.64 -11.49
CA ALA A 26 6.45 -0.58 -10.42
C ALA A 26 6.71 -1.58 -9.27
N GLU A 27 7.25 -2.76 -9.57
CA GLU A 27 7.63 -3.76 -8.56
C GLU A 27 8.74 -3.23 -7.65
N TYR A 28 9.81 -2.66 -8.21
CA TYR A 28 10.92 -2.12 -7.41
C TYR A 28 10.50 -0.91 -6.57
N ILE A 29 9.67 -0.02 -7.13
CA ILE A 29 9.14 1.13 -6.41
C ILE A 29 8.21 0.65 -5.27
N SER A 30 7.39 -0.38 -5.52
CA SER A 30 6.49 -0.95 -4.50
C SER A 30 7.24 -1.63 -3.37
N GLU A 31 8.34 -2.31 -3.67
CA GLU A 31 9.23 -2.88 -2.65
C GLU A 31 9.85 -1.79 -1.78
N LEU A 32 10.26 -0.65 -2.36
CA LEU A 32 10.73 0.48 -1.57
C LEU A 32 9.65 0.98 -0.60
N ALA A 33 8.43 1.20 -1.10
CA ALA A 33 7.30 1.63 -0.28
C ALA A 33 6.99 0.64 0.86
N TYR A 34 7.09 -0.67 0.57
CA TYR A 34 6.92 -1.71 1.57
C TYR A 34 7.96 -1.60 2.69
N GLN A 35 9.24 -1.38 2.34
CA GLN A 35 10.30 -1.18 3.32
C GLN A 35 10.11 0.11 4.14
N GLU A 36 9.65 1.20 3.53
CA GLU A 36 9.32 2.47 4.22
C GLU A 36 8.23 2.25 5.27
N ARG A 37 7.17 1.53 4.91
CA ARG A 37 6.08 1.16 5.83
C ARG A 37 6.58 0.27 6.97
N LEU A 38 7.40 -0.74 6.68
CA LEU A 38 8.01 -1.61 7.71
C LEU A 38 8.93 -0.85 8.66
N ASN A 39 9.53 0.26 8.21
CA ASN A 39 10.33 1.15 9.03
C ASN A 39 9.48 2.12 9.88
N GLY A 40 8.15 2.01 9.84
CA GLY A 40 7.23 2.84 10.60
C GLY A 40 6.91 4.18 9.93
N ASP A 41 7.16 4.32 8.63
CA ASP A 41 6.81 5.52 7.86
C ASP A 41 5.76 5.22 6.77
N PRO A 42 4.49 5.02 7.16
CA PRO A 42 3.39 4.81 6.22
C PRO A 42 3.07 6.05 5.37
N ARG A 43 3.56 7.24 5.73
CA ARG A 43 3.34 8.46 4.93
C ARG A 43 4.23 8.45 3.70
N SER A 44 5.53 8.22 3.88
CA SER A 44 6.46 8.07 2.76
C SER A 44 6.06 6.89 1.87
N ALA A 45 5.69 5.76 2.49
CA ALA A 45 5.21 4.59 1.75
C ALA A 45 3.99 4.91 0.88
N LEU A 46 3.03 5.71 1.38
CA LEU A 46 1.85 6.11 0.60
C LEU A 46 2.24 6.87 -0.68
N GLU A 47 3.21 7.79 -0.59
CA GLU A 47 3.72 8.55 -1.74
C GLU A 47 4.47 7.65 -2.72
N THR A 48 5.30 6.74 -2.19
CA THR A 48 6.09 5.81 -3.00
C THR A 48 5.20 4.78 -3.72
N TYR A 49 4.16 4.23 -3.07
CA TYR A 49 3.15 3.43 -3.76
C TYR A 49 2.41 4.23 -4.83
N GLY A 50 2.12 5.51 -4.58
CA GLY A 50 1.58 6.41 -5.59
C GLY A 50 2.50 6.57 -6.81
N ARG A 51 3.82 6.53 -6.63
CA ARG A 51 4.79 6.52 -7.75
C ARG A 51 4.79 5.19 -8.50
N ALA A 52 4.68 4.05 -7.81
CA ALA A 52 4.56 2.76 -8.46
C ALA A 52 3.33 2.71 -9.38
N LEU A 53 2.19 3.24 -8.91
CA LEU A 53 0.95 3.30 -9.69
C LEU A 53 0.96 4.32 -10.84
N LYS A 54 1.86 5.31 -10.81
CA LYS A 54 2.13 6.16 -11.97
C LYS A 54 2.91 5.42 -13.06
N ALA A 55 3.73 4.44 -12.66
CA ALA A 55 4.51 3.63 -13.59
C ALA A 55 3.67 2.48 -14.17
N ASP A 56 2.83 1.87 -13.34
CA ASP A 56 1.84 0.86 -13.75
C ASP A 56 0.57 0.99 -12.89
N GLU A 57 -0.48 1.55 -13.49
CA GLU A 57 -1.76 1.81 -12.82
C GLU A 57 -2.46 0.52 -12.35
N GLY A 58 -2.20 -0.61 -13.03
CA GLY A 58 -2.79 -1.91 -12.73
C GLY A 58 -1.97 -2.75 -11.76
N TYR A 59 -0.87 -2.23 -11.21
CA TYR A 59 0.01 -3.02 -10.35
C TYR A 59 -0.60 -3.29 -8.98
N MET A 60 -1.30 -4.43 -8.86
CA MET A 60 -2.06 -4.83 -7.67
C MET A 60 -1.28 -4.75 -6.34
N PRO A 61 -0.01 -5.17 -6.23
CA PRO A 61 0.73 -5.02 -4.98
C PRO A 61 0.88 -3.56 -4.51
N ALA A 62 1.00 -2.60 -5.44
CA ALA A 62 1.04 -1.18 -5.08
C ALA A 62 -0.32 -0.68 -4.60
N LEU A 63 -1.41 -1.10 -5.23
CA LEU A 63 -2.77 -0.75 -4.81
C LEU A 63 -3.05 -1.23 -3.38
N HIS A 64 -2.81 -2.52 -3.10
CA HIS A 64 -2.96 -3.07 -1.74
C HIS A 64 -2.05 -2.36 -0.73
N GLY A 65 -0.80 -2.09 -1.10
CA GLY A 65 0.14 -1.34 -0.28
C GLY A 65 -0.35 0.06 0.06
N ARG A 66 -0.89 0.79 -0.92
CA ARG A 66 -1.44 2.15 -0.76
C ARG A 66 -2.67 2.16 0.14
N ILE A 67 -3.60 1.23 -0.07
CA ILE A 67 -4.79 1.06 0.80
C ILE A 67 -4.38 0.78 2.23
N ARG A 68 -3.42 -0.12 2.44
CA ARG A 68 -2.92 -0.42 3.79
C ARG A 68 -2.31 0.81 4.46
N CYS A 69 -1.52 1.60 3.73
CA CYS A 69 -1.00 2.87 4.25
C CYS A 69 -2.13 3.86 4.59
N LYS A 70 -3.17 3.96 3.76
CA LYS A 70 -4.35 4.79 4.06
C LYS A 70 -5.05 4.34 5.34
N VAL A 71 -5.22 3.03 5.55
CA VAL A 71 -5.80 2.48 6.79
C VAL A 71 -4.93 2.81 8.00
N GLU A 72 -3.61 2.57 7.92
CA GLU A 72 -2.64 2.89 8.99
C GLU A 72 -2.62 4.39 9.33
N LEU A 73 -2.88 5.26 8.35
CA LEU A 73 -2.97 6.71 8.50
C LEU A 73 -4.37 7.21 8.91
N GLY A 74 -5.35 6.32 9.06
CA GLY A 74 -6.73 6.69 9.40
C GLY A 74 -7.54 7.32 8.26
N LYS A 75 -7.03 7.28 7.02
CA LYS A 75 -7.69 7.74 5.78
C LYS A 75 -8.70 6.70 5.29
N LEU A 76 -9.59 6.27 6.17
CA LEU A 76 -10.49 5.12 5.96
C LEU A 76 -11.48 5.32 4.81
N LYS A 77 -11.96 6.55 4.58
CA LYS A 77 -12.86 6.85 3.46
C LYS A 77 -12.16 6.67 2.12
N GLU A 78 -10.96 7.25 1.97
CA GLU A 78 -10.13 7.12 0.77
C GLU A 78 -9.68 5.67 0.52
N ALA A 79 -9.56 4.84 1.56
CA ALA A 79 -9.23 3.43 1.45
C ALA A 79 -10.43 2.61 0.93
N ALA A 80 -11.64 2.90 1.43
CA ALA A 80 -12.86 2.22 0.98
C ALA A 80 -13.16 2.51 -0.49
N GLU A 81 -13.09 3.78 -0.91
CA GLU A 81 -13.33 4.18 -2.31
C GLU A 81 -12.36 3.50 -3.28
N GLU A 82 -11.08 3.38 -2.90
CA GLU A 82 -10.07 2.74 -3.73
C GLU A 82 -10.27 1.22 -3.83
N LEU A 83 -10.61 0.56 -2.72
CA LEU A 83 -10.92 -0.88 -2.73
C LEU A 83 -12.17 -1.21 -3.56
N GLU A 84 -13.19 -0.35 -3.51
CA GLU A 84 -14.40 -0.51 -4.34
C GLU A 84 -14.04 -0.47 -5.82
N PHE A 85 -13.26 0.52 -6.24
CA PHE A 85 -12.78 0.63 -7.61
C PHE A 85 -11.95 -0.60 -8.05
N MET A 86 -11.07 -1.10 -7.17
CA MET A 86 -10.30 -2.32 -7.47
C MET A 86 -11.19 -3.53 -7.73
N GLY A 87 -12.24 -3.71 -6.91
CA GLY A 87 -13.18 -4.82 -7.05
C GLY A 87 -14.02 -4.72 -8.32
N ASP A 88 -14.34 -3.51 -8.77
CA ASP A 88 -15.06 -3.28 -10.03
C ASP A 88 -14.20 -3.54 -11.27
N VAL A 89 -12.87 -3.37 -11.17
CA VAL A 89 -11.91 -3.56 -12.28
C VAL A 89 -11.41 -5.00 -12.40
N SER A 90 -11.38 -5.76 -11.30
CA SER A 90 -10.93 -7.15 -11.31
C SER A 90 -12.08 -8.08 -11.74
N GLU A 91 -11.97 -8.71 -12.91
CA GLU A 91 -12.97 -9.67 -13.43
C GLU A 91 -13.19 -10.86 -12.48
N ASP A 92 -12.19 -11.19 -11.66
CA ASP A 92 -12.29 -12.10 -10.53
C ASP A 92 -12.28 -11.26 -9.23
N GLY A 93 -13.45 -10.87 -8.75
CA GLY A 93 -13.59 -10.13 -7.49
C GLY A 93 -12.95 -10.89 -6.33
N GLU A 94 -11.72 -10.52 -5.97
CA GLU A 94 -10.99 -11.18 -4.91
C GLU A 94 -11.73 -11.06 -3.58
N ALA A 95 -12.03 -12.21 -2.95
CA ALA A 95 -12.74 -12.26 -1.66
C ALA A 95 -12.03 -11.44 -0.55
N THR A 96 -10.70 -11.26 -0.68
CA THR A 96 -9.88 -10.44 0.21
C THR A 96 -10.32 -8.97 0.19
N SER A 97 -10.51 -8.38 -1.00
CA SER A 97 -10.93 -6.98 -1.17
C SER A 97 -12.30 -6.73 -0.56
N VAL A 98 -13.24 -7.66 -0.74
CA VAL A 98 -14.60 -7.57 -0.17
C VAL A 98 -14.57 -7.57 1.36
N LEU A 99 -13.74 -8.42 1.97
CA LEU A 99 -13.58 -8.46 3.43
C LEU A 99 -12.93 -7.18 3.98
N GLU A 100 -11.90 -6.67 3.31
CA GLU A 100 -11.23 -5.42 3.68
C GLU A 100 -12.19 -4.22 3.61
N ILE A 101 -13.01 -4.13 2.56
CA ILE A 101 -14.07 -3.12 2.44
C ILE A 101 -15.05 -3.22 3.61
N ALA A 102 -15.55 -4.42 3.90
CA ALA A 102 -16.52 -4.63 4.97
C ALA A 102 -15.98 -4.18 6.34
N ILE A 103 -14.71 -4.51 6.63
CA ILE A 103 -14.02 -4.09 7.86
C ILE A 103 -13.88 -2.57 7.92
N ILE A 104 -13.42 -1.92 6.85
CA ILE A 104 -13.24 -0.46 6.82
C ILE A 104 -14.58 0.25 6.99
N ARG A 105 -15.64 -0.21 6.31
CA ARG A 105 -17.01 0.33 6.45
C ARG A 105 -17.53 0.18 7.89
N ALA A 106 -17.28 -0.96 8.54
CA ALA A 106 -17.66 -1.17 9.93
C ALA A 106 -16.92 -0.22 10.89
N ILE A 107 -15.61 0.00 10.68
CA ILE A 107 -14.81 0.95 11.46
C ILE A 107 -15.34 2.38 11.26
N LEU A 108 -15.65 2.77 10.02
CA LEU A 108 -16.24 4.07 9.69
C LEU A 108 -17.58 4.25 10.42
N ALA A 109 -18.51 3.30 10.27
CA ALA A 109 -19.83 3.37 10.92
C ALA A 109 -19.72 3.55 12.45
N ARG A 110 -18.85 2.78 13.11
CA ARG A 110 -18.61 2.92 14.56
C ARG A 110 -18.07 4.31 14.94
N LYS A 111 -17.20 4.89 14.11
CA LYS A 111 -16.61 6.21 14.37
C LYS A 111 -17.62 7.34 14.22
N TYR A 112 -18.57 7.23 13.29
CA TYR A 112 -19.61 8.24 13.05
C TYR A 112 -20.85 8.09 13.93
N HIS A 113 -21.13 6.91 14.49
CA HIS A 113 -22.22 6.71 15.46
C HIS A 113 -21.88 7.18 16.89
N ASN A 114 -20.60 7.38 17.21
CA ASN A 114 -20.14 7.81 18.54
C ASN A 114 -19.90 9.34 18.64
N ASN A 115 -20.47 10.12 17.72
CA ASN A 115 -20.31 11.58 17.64
C ASN A 115 -21.68 12.25 17.49
#